data_AF-R2NSJ9-F1
#
_entry.id   AF-R2NSJ9-F1
#
_cell.length_a   1.000
_cell.length_b   1.000
_cell.length_c   1.000
_cell.angle_alpha   90.00
_cell.angle_beta   90.00
_cell.angle_gamma   90.00
#
_symmetry.space_group_name_H-M   'P 1'
#
loop_
_entity.id
_entity.type
_entity.pdbx_description
1 polymer ?
#
loop_
_entity_poly.entity_id
_entity_poly.type
_entity_poly.pdbx_seq_one_letter_code
_entity_poly.pdbx_strand_id
1 'polypeptide(L)'
;MKLRDDFLWGGATAANQYEGAYLEDGKGLTINDVELGAEHGKKRLIHQTVQANNYYPSHEAVDFYHRYEEDIALFAEMGFKSLRISISWARIFPNGDDLEPNERGLAFYDRVFDELLSYGIEPIVTLHHFELPLNLVEKYGAWRNRKLVDLAVRYAQTVMERYKDKVKYWITFNEINALFISSQPWHMAGIIYQEDENRMNTMFQAAHHQLVASAKTVIEGKKINPSFKFGCMLLYPCTYAATCHPNDQIKAREKMLATYYFGDVHIRGKYTNNCLAYTESLNGTIDFEPGDAALLAQGTVDYLSFSYYFSAIEGISEEIEMAEGNLSSGGKNPFLETTEWGWQIDPVGLRNSLNSLYDRYQIPLFIVENGMGALDTIEKDGTINDDYRIDYLAQHIKALKDAVEQDHVDLLGYTVWGPIDIISAGTGEMRKRYGFIYVDKDDDGHGSLNRSKKKSFEWFKKVIATNGESVELEGSYH
;
A
#
# COMPACT_ATOMS: atom_id res chain seq x y z
N MET A 1 7.95 11.83 -24.65
CA MET A 1 8.42 10.42 -24.58
C MET A 1 7.19 9.52 -24.67
N LYS A 2 7.26 8.24 -25.05
CA LYS A 2 6.13 7.32 -24.80
C LYS A 2 6.38 6.58 -23.50
N LEU A 3 5.37 5.91 -22.94
CA LEU A 3 5.62 4.91 -21.89
C LEU A 3 6.70 3.92 -22.38
N ARG A 4 7.56 3.49 -21.46
CA ARG A 4 8.60 2.49 -21.75
C ARG A 4 7.98 1.19 -22.29
N ASP A 5 8.69 0.49 -23.16
CA ASP A 5 8.20 -0.77 -23.73
C ASP A 5 8.08 -1.87 -22.67
N ASP A 6 8.89 -1.77 -21.61
CA ASP A 6 8.89 -2.64 -20.43
C ASP A 6 8.10 -2.04 -19.25
N PHE A 7 7.11 -1.17 -19.52
CA PHE A 7 6.27 -0.58 -18.48
C PHE A 7 5.54 -1.68 -17.67
N LEU A 8 5.72 -1.65 -16.36
CA LEU A 8 5.18 -2.66 -15.45
C LEU A 8 3.71 -2.40 -15.15
N TRP A 9 2.84 -2.71 -16.13
CA TRP A 9 1.40 -2.77 -15.92
C TRP A 9 1.04 -3.94 -15.01
N GLY A 10 0.11 -3.74 -14.09
CA GLY A 10 -0.32 -4.82 -13.21
C GLY A 10 -1.39 -4.46 -12.21
N GLY A 11 -1.42 -5.23 -11.13
CA GLY A 11 -2.28 -5.01 -9.98
C GLY A 11 -1.54 -5.20 -8.67
N ALA A 12 -2.13 -4.73 -7.58
CA ALA A 12 -1.56 -4.76 -6.24
C ALA A 12 -2.54 -5.33 -5.22
N THR A 13 -2.03 -6.19 -4.35
CA THR A 13 -2.77 -6.84 -3.26
C THR A 13 -1.93 -6.87 -1.98
N ALA A 14 -2.55 -7.24 -0.86
CA ALA A 14 -1.89 -7.51 0.42
C ALA A 14 -2.39 -8.84 0.99
N ALA A 15 -1.48 -9.61 1.59
CA ALA A 15 -1.75 -10.97 2.06
C ALA A 15 -2.93 -11.03 3.03
N ASN A 16 -2.96 -10.14 4.03
CA ASN A 16 -4.05 -10.06 5.03
C ASN A 16 -5.43 -9.71 4.46
N GLN A 17 -5.50 -9.16 3.25
CA GLN A 17 -6.74 -8.77 2.57
C GLN A 17 -7.19 -9.78 1.51
N TYR A 18 -6.29 -10.68 1.10
CA TYR A 18 -6.45 -11.50 -0.10
C TYR A 18 -6.30 -13.01 0.16
N GLU A 19 -5.27 -13.41 0.92
CA GLU A 19 -4.89 -14.83 1.08
C GLU A 19 -5.91 -15.68 1.83
N GLY A 20 -6.35 -15.24 3.01
CA GLY A 20 -7.14 -16.08 3.91
C GLY A 20 -6.32 -17.19 4.57
N ALA A 21 -6.96 -18.33 4.85
CA ALA A 21 -6.32 -19.51 5.44
C ALA A 21 -5.44 -19.17 6.67
N TYR A 22 -6.01 -18.41 7.61
CA TYR A 22 -5.25 -17.68 8.62
C TYR A 22 -4.43 -18.52 9.62
N LEU A 23 -4.74 -19.82 9.76
CA LEU A 23 -4.00 -20.78 10.60
C LEU A 23 -3.39 -21.94 9.81
N GLU A 24 -3.59 -21.97 8.50
CA GLU A 24 -3.11 -23.09 7.68
C GLU A 24 -1.60 -23.10 7.59
N ASP A 25 -1.05 -24.31 7.45
CA ASP A 25 0.38 -24.55 7.33
C ASP A 25 1.24 -23.90 8.41
N GLY A 26 0.67 -23.69 9.60
CA GLY A 26 1.36 -23.15 10.76
C GLY A 26 1.52 -21.63 10.73
N LYS A 27 0.75 -20.91 9.89
CA LYS A 27 0.68 -19.44 9.97
C LYS A 27 0.29 -19.00 11.39
N GLY A 28 1.02 -18.03 11.93
CA GLY A 28 0.68 -17.38 13.19
C GLY A 28 -0.37 -16.29 13.06
N LEU A 29 -0.88 -15.82 14.21
CA LEU A 29 -1.81 -14.71 14.23
C LEU A 29 -1.11 -13.39 13.88
N THR A 30 -1.78 -12.57 13.10
CA THR A 30 -1.40 -11.19 12.79
C THR A 30 -2.31 -10.21 13.52
N ILE A 31 -1.95 -8.94 13.49
CA ILE A 31 -2.79 -7.85 14.00
C ILE A 31 -4.17 -7.74 13.31
N ASN A 32 -4.33 -8.25 12.08
CA ASN A 32 -5.62 -8.25 11.38
C ASN A 32 -6.50 -9.43 11.79
N ASP A 33 -5.93 -10.51 12.33
CA ASP A 33 -6.68 -11.70 12.72
C ASP A 33 -7.51 -11.48 14.00
N VAL A 34 -7.35 -10.32 14.65
CA VAL A 34 -8.12 -9.90 15.83
C VAL A 34 -8.96 -8.64 15.58
N GLU A 35 -9.13 -8.25 14.31
CA GLU A 35 -9.84 -7.04 13.91
C GLU A 35 -11.14 -7.34 13.16
N LEU A 36 -12.27 -6.94 13.73
CA LEU A 36 -13.58 -7.12 13.10
C LEU A 36 -13.77 -6.25 11.87
N GLY A 37 -14.72 -6.62 11.01
CA GLY A 37 -15.26 -5.72 10.00
C GLY A 37 -16.02 -4.55 10.64
N ALA A 38 -16.13 -3.45 9.91
CA ALA A 38 -16.87 -2.26 10.26
C ALA A 38 -17.59 -1.70 9.03
N GLU A 39 -18.27 -0.58 9.20
CA GLU A 39 -18.93 0.13 8.12
C GLU A 39 -18.29 1.51 7.93
N HIS A 40 -18.48 2.13 6.77
CA HIS A 40 -18.09 3.53 6.55
C HIS A 40 -18.53 4.45 7.72
N GLY A 41 -17.61 5.28 8.20
CA GLY A 41 -17.79 6.13 9.38
C GLY A 41 -17.53 5.45 10.74
N LYS A 42 -17.28 4.14 10.79
CA LYS A 42 -16.99 3.41 12.03
C LYS A 42 -15.56 2.84 12.01
N LYS A 43 -14.87 2.94 13.15
CA LYS A 43 -13.58 2.26 13.34
C LYS A 43 -13.79 0.76 13.55
N ARG A 44 -12.89 -0.04 13.00
CA ARG A 44 -12.83 -1.49 13.26
C ARG A 44 -12.55 -1.75 14.74
N LEU A 45 -13.26 -2.71 15.31
CA LEU A 45 -13.04 -3.15 16.69
C LEU A 45 -11.86 -4.12 16.71
N ILE A 46 -10.88 -3.83 17.58
CA ILE A 46 -9.70 -4.67 17.78
C ILE A 46 -9.88 -5.44 19.10
N HIS A 47 -9.90 -6.76 19.02
CA HIS A 47 -9.84 -7.64 20.17
C HIS A 47 -8.39 -7.92 20.58
N GLN A 48 -8.18 -8.31 21.84
CA GLN A 48 -6.86 -8.74 22.30
C GLN A 48 -6.46 -10.10 21.72
N THR A 49 -7.44 -11.01 21.65
CA THR A 49 -7.29 -12.35 21.07
C THR A 49 -8.50 -12.66 20.21
N VAL A 50 -8.38 -13.67 19.35
CA VAL A 50 -9.51 -14.20 18.59
C VAL A 50 -10.61 -14.64 19.55
N GLN A 51 -11.76 -13.97 19.48
CA GLN A 51 -12.96 -14.30 20.24
C GLN A 51 -13.84 -15.26 19.43
N ALA A 52 -14.32 -16.33 20.05
CA ALA A 52 -15.28 -17.25 19.44
C ALA A 52 -16.57 -16.52 19.01
N ASN A 53 -17.25 -17.05 17.99
CA ASN A 53 -18.51 -16.52 17.44
C ASN A 53 -18.45 -15.10 16.85
N ASN A 54 -17.26 -14.59 16.55
CA ASN A 54 -17.08 -13.34 15.80
C ASN A 54 -16.56 -13.63 14.40
N TYR A 55 -16.97 -12.82 13.43
CA TYR A 55 -16.44 -12.86 12.07
C TYR A 55 -15.28 -11.88 11.91
N TYR A 56 -14.11 -12.40 11.55
CA TYR A 56 -12.92 -11.62 11.22
C TYR A 56 -12.70 -11.72 9.70
N PRO A 57 -12.91 -10.63 8.95
CA PRO A 57 -12.87 -10.68 7.48
C PRO A 57 -11.56 -11.23 6.90
N SER A 58 -10.43 -10.99 7.58
CA SER A 58 -9.09 -11.46 7.22
C SER A 58 -8.90 -12.99 7.30
N HIS A 59 -9.73 -13.70 8.08
CA HIS A 59 -9.52 -15.13 8.35
C HIS A 59 -9.64 -16.00 7.10
N GLU A 60 -10.66 -15.70 6.29
CA GLU A 60 -10.89 -16.33 4.99
C GLU A 60 -10.56 -15.38 3.83
N ALA A 61 -10.66 -14.07 4.04
CA ALA A 61 -10.48 -13.06 3.00
C ALA A 61 -11.28 -13.42 1.73
N VAL A 62 -10.59 -13.67 0.62
CA VAL A 62 -11.20 -14.24 -0.60
C VAL A 62 -10.53 -15.56 -1.03
N ASP A 63 -9.83 -16.20 -0.10
CA ASP A 63 -9.25 -17.53 -0.26
C ASP A 63 -8.22 -17.67 -1.41
N PHE A 64 -7.41 -16.64 -1.64
CA PHE A 64 -6.32 -16.72 -2.61
C PHE A 64 -5.29 -17.80 -2.26
N TYR A 65 -5.13 -18.13 -0.97
CA TYR A 65 -4.20 -19.17 -0.53
C TYR A 65 -4.45 -20.53 -1.23
N HIS A 66 -5.70 -20.89 -1.47
CA HIS A 66 -6.06 -22.10 -2.21
C HIS A 66 -6.30 -21.89 -3.71
N ARG A 67 -6.59 -20.65 -4.13
CA ARG A 67 -7.05 -20.33 -5.49
C ARG A 67 -6.08 -19.51 -6.32
N TYR A 68 -4.83 -19.39 -5.88
CA TYR A 68 -3.85 -18.53 -6.54
C TYR A 68 -3.64 -18.87 -8.03
N GLU A 69 -3.68 -20.14 -8.42
CA GLU A 69 -3.52 -20.58 -9.82
C GLU A 69 -4.64 -20.01 -10.72
N GLU A 70 -5.90 -20.10 -10.26
CA GLU A 70 -7.05 -19.55 -10.98
C GLU A 70 -6.97 -18.02 -11.10
N ASP A 71 -6.64 -17.36 -9.99
CA ASP A 71 -6.56 -15.90 -9.95
C ASP A 71 -5.41 -15.37 -10.80
N ILE A 72 -4.23 -16.03 -10.76
CA ILE A 72 -3.07 -15.66 -11.59
C ILE A 72 -3.35 -15.89 -13.07
N ALA A 73 -4.06 -16.97 -13.43
CA ALA A 73 -4.49 -17.18 -14.82
C ALA A 73 -5.38 -16.03 -15.32
N LEU A 74 -6.25 -15.46 -14.49
CA LEU A 74 -7.05 -14.29 -14.84
C LEU A 74 -6.20 -13.01 -15.00
N PHE A 75 -5.19 -12.82 -14.15
CA PHE A 75 -4.22 -11.72 -14.32
C PHE A 75 -3.41 -11.85 -15.62
N ALA A 76 -3.00 -13.08 -15.96
CA ALA A 76 -2.32 -13.39 -17.21
C ALA A 76 -3.23 -13.15 -18.42
N GLU A 77 -4.52 -13.47 -18.32
CA GLU A 77 -5.49 -13.20 -19.38
C GLU A 77 -5.66 -11.68 -19.65
N MET A 78 -5.60 -10.84 -18.60
CA MET A 78 -5.54 -9.38 -18.77
C MET A 78 -4.18 -8.90 -19.35
N GLY A 79 -3.16 -9.76 -19.34
CA GLY A 79 -1.84 -9.45 -19.88
C GLY A 79 -0.90 -8.75 -18.90
N PHE A 80 -1.13 -8.89 -17.59
CA PHE A 80 -0.31 -8.29 -16.54
C PHE A 80 1.19 -8.51 -16.80
N LYS A 81 2.00 -7.47 -16.55
CA LYS A 81 3.46 -7.52 -16.58
C LYS A 81 4.05 -7.68 -15.18
N SER A 82 3.28 -7.29 -14.18
CA SER A 82 3.65 -7.44 -12.78
C SER A 82 2.45 -7.69 -11.89
N LEU A 83 2.70 -8.29 -10.73
CA LEU A 83 1.74 -8.35 -9.63
C LEU A 83 2.45 -7.95 -8.34
N ARG A 84 1.96 -6.91 -7.69
CA ARG A 84 2.40 -6.52 -6.36
C ARG A 84 1.65 -7.32 -5.30
N ILE A 85 2.41 -7.95 -4.41
CA ILE A 85 1.90 -8.78 -3.31
C ILE A 85 2.74 -8.55 -2.05
N SER A 86 2.20 -8.81 -0.86
CA SER A 86 2.99 -8.89 0.36
C SER A 86 3.27 -10.34 0.74
N ILE A 87 4.42 -10.57 1.36
CA ILE A 87 4.67 -11.82 2.07
C ILE A 87 4.19 -11.62 3.51
N SER A 88 3.37 -12.52 3.99
CA SER A 88 2.91 -12.49 5.37
C SER A 88 4.02 -12.92 6.31
N TRP A 89 4.49 -11.99 7.15
CA TRP A 89 5.54 -12.28 8.14
C TRP A 89 5.12 -13.46 9.03
N ALA A 90 3.87 -13.52 9.46
CA ALA A 90 3.38 -14.62 10.30
C ALA A 90 3.28 -15.98 9.58
N ARG A 91 3.38 -16.04 8.24
CA ARG A 91 3.59 -17.33 7.55
C ARG A 91 5.02 -17.81 7.64
N ILE A 92 6.00 -16.89 7.68
CA ILE A 92 7.43 -17.22 7.67
C ILE A 92 7.96 -17.38 9.10
N PHE A 93 7.60 -16.47 10.00
CA PHE A 93 7.90 -16.54 11.43
C PHE A 93 6.57 -16.39 12.19
N PRO A 94 5.89 -17.48 12.54
CA PRO A 94 4.56 -17.45 13.16
C PRO A 94 4.43 -16.56 14.40
N ASN A 95 5.44 -16.55 15.26
CA ASN A 95 5.50 -15.67 16.43
C ASN A 95 6.29 -14.39 16.15
N GLY A 96 6.87 -14.25 14.95
CA GLY A 96 7.74 -13.16 14.53
C GLY A 96 9.17 -13.22 15.10
N ASP A 97 9.34 -13.91 16.24
CA ASP A 97 10.63 -14.09 16.91
C ASP A 97 11.08 -15.56 17.00
N ASP A 98 10.48 -16.45 16.22
CA ASP A 98 10.92 -17.84 16.09
C ASP A 98 12.38 -17.93 15.66
N LEU A 99 13.09 -19.00 16.05
CA LEU A 99 14.49 -19.16 15.69
C LEU A 99 14.65 -19.55 14.21
N GLU A 100 13.81 -20.44 13.73
CA GLU A 100 13.81 -20.98 12.37
C GLU A 100 12.53 -20.55 11.64
N PRO A 101 12.60 -20.33 10.31
CA PRO A 101 11.41 -20.02 9.53
C PRO A 101 10.53 -21.26 9.34
N ASN A 102 9.23 -21.02 9.12
CA ASN A 102 8.27 -22.02 8.73
C ASN A 102 8.41 -22.34 7.22
N GLU A 103 8.95 -23.51 6.92
CA GLU A 103 9.17 -23.97 5.54
C GLU A 103 7.88 -24.05 4.72
N ARG A 104 6.72 -24.35 5.33
CA ARG A 104 5.46 -24.42 4.57
C ARG A 104 5.00 -23.04 4.10
N GLY A 105 5.22 -22.02 4.93
CA GLY A 105 5.03 -20.63 4.54
C GLY A 105 5.95 -20.22 3.39
N LEU A 106 7.23 -20.62 3.44
CA LEU A 106 8.17 -20.36 2.35
C LEU A 106 7.74 -21.08 1.05
N ALA A 107 7.39 -22.35 1.15
CA ALA A 107 6.95 -23.17 0.03
C ALA A 107 5.64 -22.66 -0.62
N PHE A 108 4.76 -21.99 0.13
CA PHE A 108 3.57 -21.34 -0.42
C PHE A 108 3.96 -20.22 -1.40
N TYR A 109 4.80 -19.28 -0.97
CA TYR A 109 5.23 -18.19 -1.84
C TYR A 109 6.13 -18.66 -2.99
N ASP A 110 6.89 -19.76 -2.82
CA ASP A 110 7.55 -20.41 -3.95
C ASP A 110 6.57 -20.76 -5.07
N ARG A 111 5.45 -21.41 -4.72
CA ARG A 111 4.43 -21.80 -5.70
C ARG A 111 3.74 -20.60 -6.33
N VAL A 112 3.41 -19.59 -5.53
CA VAL A 112 2.80 -18.34 -6.04
C VAL A 112 3.74 -17.63 -7.02
N PHE A 113 5.03 -17.49 -6.67
CA PHE A 113 6.00 -16.83 -7.55
C PHE A 113 6.31 -17.67 -8.78
N ASP A 114 6.40 -19.00 -8.66
CA ASP A 114 6.58 -19.88 -9.81
C ASP A 114 5.41 -19.77 -10.79
N GLU A 115 4.17 -19.70 -10.28
CA GLU A 115 2.97 -19.52 -11.11
C GLU A 115 2.97 -18.16 -11.81
N LEU A 116 3.27 -17.06 -11.10
CA LEU A 116 3.41 -15.73 -11.71
C LEU A 116 4.46 -15.73 -12.84
N LEU A 117 5.65 -16.26 -12.56
CA LEU A 117 6.76 -16.31 -13.51
C LEU A 117 6.46 -17.21 -14.71
N SER A 118 5.65 -18.27 -14.53
CA SER A 118 5.21 -19.14 -15.63
C SER A 118 4.41 -18.38 -16.71
N TYR A 119 3.72 -17.30 -16.31
CA TYR A 119 2.99 -16.39 -17.20
C TYR A 119 3.80 -15.14 -17.59
N GLY A 120 5.06 -15.02 -17.13
CA GLY A 120 5.89 -13.85 -17.35
C GLY A 120 5.43 -12.61 -16.57
N ILE A 121 4.77 -12.82 -15.42
CA ILE A 121 4.35 -11.75 -14.52
C ILE A 121 5.43 -11.57 -13.45
N GLU A 122 6.05 -10.38 -13.41
CA GLU A 122 7.09 -10.06 -12.44
C GLU A 122 6.49 -9.81 -11.04
N PRO A 123 6.92 -10.54 -9.99
CA PRO A 123 6.49 -10.26 -8.63
C PRO A 123 7.10 -8.95 -8.10
N ILE A 124 6.29 -8.09 -7.50
CA ILE A 124 6.72 -6.91 -6.74
C ILE A 124 6.36 -7.13 -5.27
N VAL A 125 7.35 -7.39 -4.42
CA VAL A 125 7.08 -7.88 -3.06
C VAL A 125 7.18 -6.77 -2.03
N THR A 126 6.11 -6.58 -1.25
CA THR A 126 6.12 -5.73 -0.05
C THR A 126 6.39 -6.57 1.19
N LEU A 127 7.45 -6.27 1.95
CA LEU A 127 7.86 -7.05 3.12
C LEU A 127 6.94 -6.83 4.31
N HIS A 128 6.55 -5.58 4.57
CA HIS A 128 5.67 -5.22 5.69
C HIS A 128 4.43 -4.50 5.17
N HIS A 129 3.30 -5.19 5.14
CA HIS A 129 2.02 -4.64 4.65
C HIS A 129 0.91 -4.85 5.68
N PHE A 130 0.92 -4.02 6.74
CA PHE A 130 -0.18 -3.94 7.72
C PHE A 130 -0.54 -5.22 8.49
N GLU A 131 0.38 -6.19 8.56
CA GLU A 131 0.11 -7.56 9.05
C GLU A 131 1.15 -8.09 10.04
N LEU A 132 1.63 -7.23 10.96
CA LEU A 132 2.60 -7.61 11.98
C LEU A 132 2.15 -8.86 12.78
N PRO A 133 3.02 -9.84 13.07
CA PRO A 133 2.69 -10.96 13.95
C PRO A 133 2.22 -10.47 15.33
N LEU A 134 1.07 -10.95 15.79
CA LEU A 134 0.41 -10.48 17.02
C LEU A 134 1.28 -10.69 18.26
N ASN A 135 2.04 -11.80 18.32
CA ASN A 135 2.97 -12.07 19.41
C ASN A 135 4.03 -10.95 19.59
N LEU A 136 4.43 -10.25 18.51
CA LEU A 136 5.38 -9.13 18.64
C LEU A 136 4.75 -7.90 19.32
N VAL A 137 3.43 -7.73 19.18
CA VAL A 137 2.68 -6.72 19.92
C VAL A 137 2.67 -7.07 21.41
N GLU A 138 2.27 -8.29 21.74
CA GLU A 138 2.12 -8.74 23.13
C GLU A 138 3.45 -8.80 23.89
N LYS A 139 4.49 -9.34 23.26
CA LYS A 139 5.78 -9.62 23.91
C LYS A 139 6.71 -8.43 23.96
N TYR A 140 6.67 -7.56 22.95
CA TYR A 140 7.62 -6.46 22.80
C TYR A 140 6.97 -5.07 22.78
N GLY A 141 5.64 -4.97 22.74
CA GLY A 141 4.96 -3.69 22.53
C GLY A 141 5.08 -3.18 21.08
N ALA A 142 5.32 -4.09 20.14
CA ALA A 142 5.52 -3.82 18.72
C ALA A 142 6.69 -2.86 18.44
N TRP A 143 6.52 -1.92 17.50
CA TRP A 143 7.60 -1.05 17.00
C TRP A 143 8.13 -0.02 18.00
N ARG A 144 7.56 0.03 19.21
CA ARG A 144 8.18 0.69 20.37
C ARG A 144 9.56 0.12 20.67
N ASN A 145 9.73 -1.17 20.45
CA ASN A 145 10.91 -1.89 20.87
C ASN A 145 11.91 -2.04 19.73
N ARG A 146 13.12 -1.58 19.97
CA ARG A 146 14.24 -1.66 19.04
C ARG A 146 14.48 -3.07 18.50
N LYS A 147 14.20 -4.12 19.29
CA LYS A 147 14.39 -5.51 18.88
C LYS A 147 13.65 -5.87 17.60
N LEU A 148 12.54 -5.19 17.27
CA LEU A 148 11.82 -5.41 16.02
C LEU A 148 12.66 -5.08 14.78
N VAL A 149 13.66 -4.20 14.88
CA VAL A 149 14.59 -3.93 13.77
C VAL A 149 15.29 -5.21 13.33
N ASP A 150 15.86 -5.95 14.27
CA ASP A 150 16.59 -7.18 13.95
C ASP A 150 15.66 -8.32 13.53
N LEU A 151 14.48 -8.41 14.16
CA LEU A 151 13.47 -9.42 13.79
C LEU A 151 12.95 -9.19 12.36
N ALA A 152 12.63 -7.94 12.01
CA ALA A 152 12.18 -7.56 10.68
C ALA A 152 13.26 -7.82 9.62
N VAL A 153 14.51 -7.46 9.91
CA VAL A 153 15.63 -7.69 8.99
C VAL A 153 15.90 -9.18 8.81
N ARG A 154 15.85 -10.00 9.87
CA ARG A 154 16.00 -11.46 9.75
C ARG A 154 14.91 -12.07 8.89
N TYR A 155 13.66 -11.64 9.09
CA TYR A 155 12.55 -12.04 8.24
C TYR A 155 12.80 -11.66 6.78
N ALA A 156 13.16 -10.40 6.52
CA ALA A 156 13.45 -9.91 5.17
C ALA A 156 14.61 -10.67 4.51
N GLN A 157 15.72 -10.89 5.23
CA GLN A 157 16.85 -11.68 4.73
C GLN A 157 16.45 -13.10 4.37
N THR A 158 15.62 -13.74 5.20
CA THR A 158 15.17 -15.13 4.96
C THR A 158 14.39 -15.23 3.64
N VAL A 159 13.44 -14.32 3.41
CA VAL A 159 12.63 -14.35 2.18
C VAL A 159 13.42 -13.89 0.98
N MET A 160 14.28 -12.88 1.12
CA MET A 160 15.16 -12.42 0.03
C MET A 160 16.16 -13.50 -0.39
N GLU A 161 16.72 -14.28 0.55
CA GLU A 161 17.60 -15.40 0.22
C GLU A 161 16.84 -16.52 -0.49
N ARG A 162 15.62 -16.85 -0.03
CA ARG A 162 14.78 -17.90 -0.65
C ARG A 162 14.37 -17.53 -2.08
N TYR A 163 14.00 -16.27 -2.32
CA TYR A 163 13.40 -15.84 -3.59
C TYR A 163 14.34 -15.00 -4.45
N LYS A 164 15.65 -15.07 -4.24
CA LYS A 164 16.63 -14.22 -4.91
C LYS A 164 16.68 -14.32 -6.43
N ASP A 165 16.24 -15.46 -6.96
CA ASP A 165 16.18 -15.74 -8.40
C ASP A 165 14.75 -15.61 -8.96
N LYS A 166 13.76 -15.25 -8.12
CA LYS A 166 12.34 -15.15 -8.48
C LYS A 166 11.78 -13.73 -8.35
N VAL A 167 12.34 -12.89 -7.49
CA VAL A 167 11.82 -11.55 -7.18
C VAL A 167 12.92 -10.50 -7.33
N LYS A 168 12.71 -9.53 -8.22
CA LYS A 168 13.64 -8.41 -8.42
C LYS A 168 13.26 -7.15 -7.64
N TYR A 169 11.97 -6.86 -7.50
CA TYR A 169 11.45 -5.61 -6.93
C TYR A 169 10.92 -5.84 -5.51
N TRP A 170 11.50 -5.12 -4.57
CA TRP A 170 11.20 -5.22 -3.14
C TRP A 170 10.80 -3.86 -2.57
N ILE A 171 9.75 -3.85 -1.76
CA ILE A 171 9.29 -2.69 -1.00
C ILE A 171 9.42 -3.04 0.47
N THR A 172 10.02 -2.16 1.27
CA THR A 172 10.24 -2.44 2.70
C THR A 172 8.96 -2.31 3.52
N PHE A 173 8.44 -1.10 3.70
CA PHE A 173 7.23 -0.83 4.47
C PHE A 173 6.16 -0.19 3.59
N ASN A 174 4.95 -0.76 3.61
CA ASN A 174 3.77 -0.16 2.99
C ASN A 174 3.38 1.14 3.69
N GLU A 175 3.09 2.18 2.92
CA GLU A 175 2.52 3.46 3.37
C GLU A 175 3.11 3.94 4.71
N ILE A 176 4.44 3.89 4.83
CA ILE A 176 5.13 4.04 6.12
C ILE A 176 4.77 5.36 6.83
N ASN A 177 4.48 6.40 6.04
CA ASN A 177 4.09 7.71 6.53
C ASN A 177 2.68 7.79 7.12
N ALA A 178 1.81 6.83 6.85
CA ALA A 178 0.51 6.74 7.52
C ALA A 178 0.65 6.59 9.05
N LEU A 179 1.83 6.15 9.53
CA LEU A 179 2.19 6.15 10.94
C LEU A 179 2.03 7.52 11.60
N PHE A 180 2.33 8.61 10.88
CA PHE A 180 2.19 9.99 11.36
C PHE A 180 0.81 10.58 11.15
N ILE A 181 -0.02 9.94 10.33
CA ILE A 181 -1.35 10.46 9.98
C ILE A 181 -2.44 9.79 10.84
N SER A 182 -2.26 8.51 11.21
CA SER A 182 -3.24 7.79 12.01
C SER A 182 -3.17 8.13 13.50
N SER A 183 -4.33 8.45 14.07
CA SER A 183 -4.53 8.59 15.53
C SER A 183 -4.20 7.32 16.34
N GLN A 184 -4.24 6.14 15.69
CA GLN A 184 -3.95 4.84 16.28
C GLN A 184 -3.22 4.00 15.23
N PRO A 185 -1.88 4.00 15.19
CA PRO A 185 -1.10 3.33 14.15
C PRO A 185 -1.02 1.80 14.37
N TRP A 186 -2.18 1.16 14.46
CA TRP A 186 -2.31 -0.29 14.62
C TRP A 186 -1.76 -1.03 13.40
N HIS A 187 -2.25 -0.72 12.19
CA HIS A 187 -1.77 -1.35 10.95
C HIS A 187 -0.31 -1.02 10.66
N MET A 188 0.10 0.23 10.85
CA MET A 188 1.46 0.68 10.50
C MET A 188 2.51 0.18 11.48
N ALA A 189 2.17 0.03 12.77
CA ALA A 189 3.17 -0.24 13.81
C ALA A 189 2.73 -1.18 14.94
N GLY A 190 1.54 -1.76 14.91
CA GLY A 190 1.02 -2.59 16.01
C GLY A 190 0.81 -1.80 17.30
N ILE A 191 0.59 -0.48 17.20
CA ILE A 191 0.56 0.43 18.35
C ILE A 191 -0.87 0.87 18.64
N ILE A 192 -1.32 0.50 19.84
CA ILE A 192 -2.40 1.17 20.57
C ILE A 192 -1.73 1.95 21.70
N TYR A 193 -1.91 3.28 21.73
CA TYR A 193 -1.28 4.13 22.74
C TYR A 193 -1.84 3.84 24.14
N GLN A 194 -0.97 3.81 25.14
CA GLN A 194 -1.38 3.72 26.54
C GLN A 194 -1.82 5.10 27.05
N GLU A 195 -2.64 5.14 28.12
CA GLU A 195 -3.21 6.39 28.63
C GLU A 195 -2.13 7.41 29.06
N ASP A 196 -1.08 6.93 29.73
CA ASP A 196 0.03 7.76 30.25
C ASP A 196 1.26 7.82 29.32
N GLU A 197 1.14 7.35 28.08
CA GLU A 197 2.25 7.30 27.14
C GLU A 197 2.44 8.63 26.40
N ASN A 198 3.70 9.07 26.25
CA ASN A 198 4.01 10.15 25.32
C ASN A 198 3.85 9.64 23.88
N ARG A 199 2.68 9.88 23.31
CA ARG A 199 2.30 9.42 21.96
C ARG A 199 3.25 9.95 20.89
N MET A 200 3.70 11.19 21.00
CA MET A 200 4.58 11.80 19.99
C MET A 200 5.96 11.13 19.99
N ASN A 201 6.59 10.98 21.17
CA ASN A 201 7.87 10.28 21.27
C ASN A 201 7.76 8.83 20.80
N THR A 202 6.69 8.15 21.18
CA THR A 202 6.43 6.75 20.78
C THR A 202 6.30 6.63 19.26
N MET A 203 5.54 7.53 18.64
CA MET A 203 5.34 7.58 17.19
C MET A 203 6.66 7.84 16.46
N PHE A 204 7.43 8.85 16.87
CA PHE A 204 8.71 9.16 16.26
C PHE A 204 9.76 8.05 16.46
N GLN A 205 9.78 7.41 17.63
CA GLN A 205 10.68 6.28 17.89
C GLN A 205 10.32 5.06 17.04
N ALA A 206 9.03 4.74 16.90
CA ALA A 206 8.57 3.67 16.02
C ALA A 206 8.93 3.95 14.55
N ALA A 207 8.73 5.18 14.08
CA ALA A 207 9.16 5.62 12.74
C ALA A 207 10.67 5.43 12.55
N HIS A 208 11.46 5.84 13.53
CA HIS A 208 12.91 5.71 13.49
C HIS A 208 13.34 4.23 13.39
N HIS A 209 12.75 3.34 14.20
CA HIS A 209 13.02 1.91 14.11
C HIS A 209 12.66 1.32 12.73
N GLN A 210 11.52 1.69 12.15
CA GLN A 210 11.14 1.22 10.81
C GLN A 210 12.08 1.74 9.72
N LEU A 211 12.52 3.00 9.80
CA LEU A 211 13.48 3.59 8.86
C LEU A 211 14.85 2.90 8.96
N VAL A 212 15.34 2.61 10.17
CA VAL A 212 16.58 1.87 10.39
C VAL A 212 16.44 0.42 9.89
N ALA A 213 15.32 -0.24 10.16
CA ALA A 213 15.03 -1.60 9.66
C ALA A 213 14.99 -1.65 8.12
N SER A 214 14.39 -0.64 7.49
CA SER A 214 14.39 -0.51 6.03
C SER A 214 15.81 -0.37 5.48
N ALA A 215 16.59 0.57 6.02
CA ALA A 215 17.96 0.80 5.56
C ALA A 215 18.83 -0.45 5.74
N LYS A 216 18.73 -1.14 6.87
CA LYS A 216 19.44 -2.39 7.13
C LYS A 216 18.97 -3.51 6.19
N THR A 217 17.68 -3.57 5.86
CA THR A 217 17.14 -4.52 4.86
C THR A 217 17.73 -4.28 3.48
N VAL A 218 17.85 -3.02 3.03
CA VAL A 218 18.51 -2.68 1.75
C VAL A 218 19.96 -3.15 1.75
N ILE A 219 20.71 -2.83 2.81
CA ILE A 219 22.14 -3.20 2.93
C ILE A 219 22.30 -4.72 2.86
N GLU A 220 21.54 -5.48 3.62
CA GLU A 220 21.64 -6.95 3.65
C GLU A 220 21.12 -7.59 2.34
N GLY A 221 20.02 -7.07 1.79
CA GLY A 221 19.47 -7.54 0.53
C GLY A 221 20.43 -7.38 -0.64
N LYS A 222 21.15 -6.26 -0.72
CA LYS A 222 22.18 -6.04 -1.76
C LYS A 222 23.38 -6.99 -1.62
N LYS A 223 23.65 -7.55 -0.43
CA LYS A 223 24.67 -8.60 -0.25
C LYS A 223 24.18 -9.95 -0.79
N ILE A 224 22.89 -10.25 -0.64
CA ILE A 224 22.25 -11.47 -1.16
C ILE A 224 22.24 -11.42 -2.70
N ASN A 225 21.69 -10.34 -3.26
CA ASN A 225 21.66 -10.13 -4.69
C ASN A 225 21.79 -8.63 -5.03
N PRO A 226 22.90 -8.18 -5.66
CA PRO A 226 23.08 -6.77 -6.02
C PRO A 226 22.11 -6.28 -7.10
N SER A 227 21.41 -7.17 -7.82
CA SER A 227 20.42 -6.80 -8.84
C SER A 227 19.06 -6.44 -8.26
N PHE A 228 18.79 -6.75 -6.99
CA PHE A 228 17.55 -6.34 -6.34
C PHE A 228 17.34 -4.84 -6.44
N LYS A 229 16.07 -4.44 -6.55
CA LYS A 229 15.64 -3.04 -6.53
C LYS A 229 14.78 -2.83 -5.30
N PHE A 230 15.18 -1.91 -4.43
CA PHE A 230 14.45 -1.57 -3.22
C PHE A 230 13.68 -0.27 -3.39
N GLY A 231 12.42 -0.28 -2.99
CA GLY A 231 11.56 0.89 -2.92
C GLY A 231 11.18 1.24 -1.48
N CYS A 232 11.03 2.54 -1.22
CA CYS A 232 10.13 2.99 -0.15
C CYS A 232 8.70 2.99 -0.70
N MET A 233 7.69 3.00 0.18
CA MET A 233 6.30 3.17 -0.21
C MET A 233 5.64 4.25 0.64
N LEU A 234 5.16 5.31 -0.02
CA LEU A 234 4.48 6.42 0.62
C LEU A 234 2.98 6.39 0.29
N LEU A 235 2.14 6.62 1.28
CA LEU A 235 0.82 7.18 1.03
C LEU A 235 1.04 8.62 0.56
N TYR A 236 0.61 8.98 -0.65
CA TYR A 236 0.82 10.34 -1.15
C TYR A 236 -0.47 11.17 -1.11
N PRO A 237 -0.72 11.95 -0.04
CA PRO A 237 -1.92 12.76 0.09
C PRO A 237 -1.72 14.08 -0.65
N CYS A 238 -1.90 14.10 -1.97
CA CYS A 238 -1.74 15.33 -2.75
C CYS A 238 -2.53 16.48 -2.11
N THR A 239 -1.81 17.51 -1.65
CA THR A 239 -2.40 18.60 -0.89
C THR A 239 -2.15 19.91 -1.59
N TYR A 240 -3.22 20.58 -2.00
CA TYR A 240 -3.19 21.94 -2.52
C TYR A 240 -3.38 22.97 -1.42
N ALA A 241 -2.95 24.19 -1.67
CA ALA A 241 -3.40 25.32 -0.86
C ALA A 241 -4.84 25.70 -1.25
N ALA A 242 -5.67 26.01 -0.26
CA ALA A 242 -7.06 26.39 -0.47
C ALA A 242 -7.20 27.66 -1.35
N THR A 243 -6.29 28.61 -1.19
CA THR A 243 -6.21 29.83 -2.01
C THR A 243 -4.76 30.22 -2.33
N CYS A 244 -4.56 31.24 -3.16
CA CYS A 244 -3.24 31.85 -3.38
C CYS A 244 -2.73 32.70 -2.20
N HIS A 245 -3.48 32.76 -1.08
CA HIS A 245 -3.03 33.46 0.11
C HIS A 245 -1.71 32.85 0.62
N PRO A 246 -0.66 33.65 0.88
CA PRO A 246 0.66 33.10 1.24
C PRO A 246 0.65 32.13 2.42
N ASN A 247 -0.21 32.35 3.43
CA ASN A 247 -0.29 31.44 4.57
C ASN A 247 -0.97 30.10 4.23
N ASP A 248 -1.84 30.04 3.22
CA ASP A 248 -2.40 28.76 2.75
C ASP A 248 -1.32 27.93 2.06
N GLN A 249 -0.39 28.59 1.35
CA GLN A 249 0.77 27.94 0.75
C GLN A 249 1.67 27.30 1.83
N ILE A 250 1.87 28.02 2.94
CA ILE A 250 2.61 27.48 4.09
C ILE A 250 1.85 26.30 4.73
N LYS A 251 0.53 26.39 4.88
CA LYS A 251 -0.29 25.30 5.45
C LYS A 251 -0.26 24.03 4.61
N ALA A 252 -0.42 24.14 3.29
CA ALA A 252 -0.28 23.02 2.38
C ALA A 252 1.12 22.39 2.45
N ARG A 253 2.17 23.22 2.52
CA ARG A 253 3.55 22.74 2.72
C ARG A 253 3.72 22.01 4.06
N GLU A 254 3.20 22.56 5.16
CA GLU A 254 3.25 21.96 6.50
C GLU A 254 2.56 20.60 6.55
N LYS A 255 1.39 20.48 5.90
CA LYS A 255 0.65 19.21 5.79
C LYS A 255 1.50 18.10 5.15
N MET A 256 2.26 18.45 4.12
CA MET A 256 3.11 17.50 3.40
C MET A 256 4.40 17.09 4.14
N LEU A 257 4.74 17.74 5.28
CA LEU A 257 5.95 17.41 6.02
C LEU A 257 5.96 15.96 6.50
N ALA A 258 4.82 15.43 6.94
CA ALA A 258 4.72 14.04 7.38
C ALA A 258 5.11 13.06 6.26
N THR A 259 4.69 13.32 5.02
CA THR A 259 5.02 12.49 3.85
C THR A 259 6.49 12.62 3.45
N TYR A 260 6.98 13.86 3.35
CA TYR A 260 8.38 14.10 2.96
C TYR A 260 9.38 13.70 4.03
N TYR A 261 8.97 13.56 5.28
CA TYR A 261 9.80 13.03 6.35
C TYR A 261 10.39 11.67 5.98
N PHE A 262 9.53 10.72 5.61
CA PHE A 262 9.97 9.35 5.30
C PHE A 262 10.67 9.28 3.94
N GLY A 263 10.17 9.99 2.93
CA GLY A 263 10.83 10.07 1.63
C GLY A 263 12.25 10.63 1.73
N ASP A 264 12.45 11.69 2.51
CA ASP A 264 13.77 12.28 2.73
C ASP A 264 14.72 11.27 3.41
N VAL A 265 14.28 10.55 4.45
CA VAL A 265 15.16 9.56 5.11
C VAL A 265 15.47 8.37 4.20
N HIS A 266 14.48 7.77 3.53
CA HIS A 266 14.70 6.62 2.65
C HIS A 266 15.59 6.93 1.45
N ILE A 267 15.49 8.12 0.88
CA ILE A 267 16.15 8.45 -0.39
C ILE A 267 17.44 9.22 -0.16
N ARG A 268 17.45 10.16 0.79
CA ARG A 268 18.63 11.00 1.08
C ARG A 268 19.49 10.43 2.21
N GLY A 269 19.03 9.37 2.87
CA GLY A 269 19.77 8.66 3.90
C GLY A 269 19.99 9.44 5.19
N LYS A 270 19.21 10.50 5.42
CA LYS A 270 19.35 11.36 6.60
C LYS A 270 18.04 12.10 6.91
N TYR A 271 17.90 12.46 8.18
CA TYR A 271 16.87 13.41 8.61
C TYR A 271 17.24 14.82 8.12
N THR A 272 16.38 15.40 7.28
CA THR A 272 16.58 16.74 6.68
C THR A 272 15.98 17.85 7.56
N ASN A 273 16.05 19.09 7.09
CA ASN A 273 15.36 20.21 7.70
C ASN A 273 13.83 20.01 7.76
N ASN A 274 13.23 19.29 6.80
CA ASN A 274 11.81 18.96 6.84
C ASN A 274 11.52 18.01 8.01
N CYS A 275 12.41 17.04 8.24
CA CYS A 275 12.28 16.13 9.37
C CYS A 275 12.39 16.86 10.69
N LEU A 276 13.39 17.72 10.84
CA LEU A 276 13.59 18.53 12.04
C LEU A 276 12.37 19.41 12.32
N ALA A 277 11.90 20.16 11.31
CA ALA A 277 10.75 21.04 11.44
C ALA A 277 9.48 20.27 11.86
N TYR A 278 9.26 19.08 11.30
CA TYR A 278 8.10 18.26 11.67
C TYR A 278 8.21 17.73 13.10
N THR A 279 9.36 17.18 13.48
CA THR A 279 9.60 16.68 14.84
C THR A 279 9.45 17.79 15.89
N GLU A 280 10.02 18.97 15.65
CA GLU A 280 9.88 20.13 16.54
C GLU A 280 8.43 20.63 16.62
N SER A 281 7.71 20.68 15.49
CA SER A 281 6.31 21.14 15.46
C SER A 281 5.36 20.32 16.33
N LEU A 282 5.70 19.04 16.58
CA LEU A 282 4.94 18.12 17.41
C LEU A 282 5.56 17.90 18.80
N ASN A 283 6.62 18.64 19.15
CA ASN A 283 7.40 18.44 20.37
C ASN A 283 7.87 16.97 20.55
N GLY A 284 8.20 16.32 19.43
CA GLY A 284 8.68 14.95 19.41
C GLY A 284 10.17 14.84 19.72
N THR A 285 10.59 13.66 20.15
CA THR A 285 12.00 13.31 20.33
C THR A 285 12.27 11.91 19.75
N ILE A 286 13.52 11.67 19.38
CA ILE A 286 13.99 10.40 18.82
C ILE A 286 15.31 10.05 19.50
N ASP A 287 15.38 8.84 20.03
CA ASP A 287 16.61 8.26 20.55
C ASP A 287 17.29 7.47 19.43
N PHE A 288 18.46 7.97 19.00
CA PHE A 288 19.34 7.28 18.06
C PHE A 288 20.28 6.35 18.82
N GLU A 289 20.42 5.12 18.33
CA GLU A 289 21.50 4.25 18.77
C GLU A 289 22.79 4.53 17.98
N PRO A 290 23.98 4.25 18.55
CA PRO A 290 25.23 4.34 17.82
C PRO A 290 25.19 3.51 16.53
N GLY A 291 25.40 4.19 15.39
CA GLY A 291 25.41 3.57 14.06
C GLY A 291 24.16 3.81 13.23
N ASP A 292 23.04 4.27 13.81
CA ASP A 292 21.78 4.46 13.07
C ASP A 292 21.92 5.44 11.92
N ALA A 293 22.56 6.58 12.15
CA ALA A 293 22.80 7.56 11.10
C ALA A 293 23.63 6.98 9.93
N ALA A 294 24.57 6.07 10.23
CA ALA A 294 25.38 5.43 9.20
C ALA A 294 24.59 4.37 8.42
N LEU A 295 23.72 3.61 9.10
CA LEU A 295 22.80 2.66 8.44
C LEU A 295 21.87 3.40 7.47
N LEU A 296 21.22 4.47 7.92
CA LEU A 296 20.33 5.28 7.09
C LEU A 296 21.04 5.83 5.86
N ALA A 297 22.27 6.35 6.04
CA ALA A 297 23.06 6.90 4.93
C ALA A 297 23.48 5.85 3.90
N GLN A 298 23.70 4.60 4.31
CA GLN A 298 24.15 3.51 3.45
C GLN A 298 23.00 2.74 2.80
N GLY A 299 21.84 2.68 3.45
CA GLY A 299 20.68 1.87 3.04
C GLY A 299 19.60 2.65 2.30
N THR A 300 19.98 3.55 1.39
CA THR A 300 19.01 4.31 0.59
C THR A 300 18.35 3.46 -0.49
N VAL A 301 17.09 3.75 -0.80
CA VAL A 301 16.29 2.99 -1.78
C VAL A 301 16.66 3.33 -3.23
N ASP A 302 16.36 2.42 -4.16
CA ASP A 302 16.61 2.56 -5.60
C ASP A 302 15.46 3.28 -6.35
N TYR A 303 14.23 3.22 -5.83
CA TYR A 303 13.05 3.88 -6.41
C TYR A 303 12.08 4.35 -5.32
N LEU A 304 11.20 5.30 -5.66
CA LEU A 304 10.10 5.72 -4.78
C LEU A 304 8.80 5.13 -5.31
N SER A 305 8.18 4.26 -4.53
CA SER A 305 6.81 3.84 -4.80
C SER A 305 5.82 4.63 -3.94
N PHE A 306 4.60 4.78 -4.44
CA PHE A 306 3.54 5.46 -3.70
C PHE A 306 2.15 4.98 -4.11
N SER A 307 1.20 5.17 -3.19
CA SER A 307 -0.24 5.10 -3.48
C SER A 307 -0.79 6.48 -3.79
N TYR A 308 -1.76 6.52 -4.71
CA TYR A 308 -2.52 7.72 -5.02
C TYR A 308 -4.00 7.39 -5.19
N TYR A 309 -4.86 8.14 -4.53
CA TYR A 309 -6.31 7.91 -4.57
C TYR A 309 -7.13 9.19 -4.66
N PHE A 310 -6.70 10.25 -3.98
CA PHE A 310 -7.40 11.52 -3.87
C PHE A 310 -6.43 12.67 -3.62
N SER A 311 -6.93 13.89 -3.73
CA SER A 311 -6.27 15.11 -3.26
C SER A 311 -7.13 15.85 -2.23
N ALA A 312 -6.53 16.79 -1.51
CA ALA A 312 -7.20 17.65 -0.55
C ALA A 312 -6.69 19.09 -0.63
N ILE A 313 -7.40 20.03 0.00
CA ILE A 313 -6.94 21.41 0.19
C ILE A 313 -6.59 21.69 1.66
N GLU A 314 -5.67 22.63 1.89
CA GLU A 314 -5.32 23.12 3.23
C GLU A 314 -5.20 24.65 3.22
N GLY A 315 -5.63 25.30 4.30
CA GLY A 315 -5.62 26.76 4.40
C GLY A 315 -5.83 27.25 5.82
N ILE A 316 -5.76 28.57 6.02
CA ILE A 316 -5.92 29.19 7.35
C ILE A 316 -7.38 29.46 7.74
N SER A 317 -8.32 29.33 6.80
CA SER A 317 -9.74 29.57 7.08
C SER A 317 -10.32 28.45 7.94
N GLU A 318 -11.02 28.81 9.00
CA GLU A 318 -11.78 27.86 9.84
C GLU A 318 -13.02 27.30 9.11
N GLU A 319 -13.40 27.87 7.96
CA GLU A 319 -14.58 27.49 7.17
C GLU A 319 -14.31 26.42 6.10
N ILE A 320 -13.13 25.79 6.10
CA ILE A 320 -12.81 24.72 5.14
C ILE A 320 -13.62 23.46 5.51
N GLU A 321 -14.61 23.13 4.67
CA GLU A 321 -15.34 21.85 4.75
C GLU A 321 -14.34 20.68 4.57
N MET A 322 -14.40 19.66 5.41
CA MET A 322 -13.44 18.54 5.39
C MET A 322 -13.92 17.41 4.46
N ALA A 323 -13.01 16.84 3.67
CA ALA A 323 -13.17 15.60 2.91
C ALA A 323 -12.48 14.42 3.61
N GLU A 324 -13.04 13.21 3.42
CA GLU A 324 -12.55 11.99 4.05
C GLU A 324 -11.66 11.15 3.11
N GLY A 325 -10.68 10.47 3.70
CA GLY A 325 -9.85 9.44 3.06
C GLY A 325 -9.59 8.31 4.08
N ASN A 326 -9.15 7.12 3.65
CA ASN A 326 -8.99 5.99 4.59
C ASN A 326 -8.08 6.35 5.78
N LEU A 327 -6.89 6.91 5.49
CA LEU A 327 -5.86 7.20 6.49
C LEU A 327 -5.51 8.68 6.60
N SER A 328 -5.96 9.53 5.67
CA SER A 328 -5.68 10.97 5.63
C SER A 328 -6.96 11.74 5.31
N SER A 329 -7.14 12.88 5.98
CA SER A 329 -8.22 13.84 5.71
C SER A 329 -7.63 15.23 5.39
N GLY A 330 -8.42 16.06 4.73
CA GLY A 330 -8.08 17.45 4.43
C GLY A 330 -9.31 18.18 3.91
N GLY A 331 -9.17 19.44 3.53
CA GLY A 331 -10.29 20.22 3.02
C GLY A 331 -10.83 19.68 1.69
N LYS A 332 -12.13 19.85 1.50
CA LYS A 332 -12.85 19.60 0.27
C LYS A 332 -12.51 20.68 -0.76
N ASN A 333 -12.09 20.22 -1.92
CA ASN A 333 -11.83 21.04 -3.07
C ASN A 333 -13.15 21.31 -3.80
N PRO A 334 -13.60 22.58 -3.93
CA PRO A 334 -14.89 22.90 -4.56
C PRO A 334 -14.93 22.59 -6.07
N PHE A 335 -13.80 22.23 -6.68
CA PHE A 335 -13.69 21.90 -8.10
C PHE A 335 -13.71 20.40 -8.39
N LEU A 336 -13.77 19.54 -7.37
CA LEU A 336 -13.68 18.09 -7.52
C LEU A 336 -14.99 17.40 -7.16
N GLU A 337 -15.28 16.34 -7.91
CA GLU A 337 -16.30 15.37 -7.55
C GLU A 337 -15.78 14.40 -6.47
N THR A 338 -16.68 13.66 -5.84
CA THR A 338 -16.35 12.78 -4.71
C THR A 338 -17.06 11.44 -4.84
N THR A 339 -16.38 10.34 -4.52
CA THR A 339 -16.94 8.99 -4.44
C THR A 339 -17.91 8.83 -3.27
N GLU A 340 -18.66 7.73 -3.22
CA GLU A 340 -19.57 7.41 -2.11
C GLU A 340 -18.86 7.26 -0.75
N TRP A 341 -17.56 6.96 -0.73
CA TRP A 341 -16.73 6.89 0.49
C TRP A 341 -16.01 8.21 0.82
N GLY A 342 -16.40 9.33 0.20
CA GLY A 342 -15.86 10.65 0.51
C GLY A 342 -14.53 11.00 -0.19
N TRP A 343 -14.01 10.12 -1.04
CA TRP A 343 -12.74 10.34 -1.74
C TRP A 343 -12.89 11.25 -2.95
N GLN A 344 -12.12 12.32 -3.00
CA GLN A 344 -12.15 13.31 -4.09
C GLN A 344 -11.46 12.74 -5.34
N ILE A 345 -12.14 12.83 -6.49
CA ILE A 345 -11.64 12.32 -7.77
C ILE A 345 -10.78 13.40 -8.42
N ASP A 346 -9.46 13.21 -8.38
CA ASP A 346 -8.50 14.17 -8.94
C ASP A 346 -7.42 13.47 -9.78
N PRO A 347 -7.68 13.20 -11.06
CA PRO A 347 -6.67 12.63 -11.95
C PRO A 347 -5.48 13.59 -12.17
N VAL A 348 -5.72 14.90 -12.23
CA VAL A 348 -4.65 15.90 -12.44
C VAL A 348 -3.71 15.95 -11.24
N GLY A 349 -4.22 15.72 -10.04
CA GLY A 349 -3.41 15.57 -8.84
C GLY A 349 -2.42 14.41 -8.89
N LEU A 350 -2.68 13.35 -9.67
CA LEU A 350 -1.69 12.30 -9.91
C LEU A 350 -0.51 12.84 -10.72
N ARG A 351 -0.78 13.59 -11.80
CA ARG A 351 0.28 14.26 -12.58
C ARG A 351 1.08 15.23 -11.71
N ASN A 352 0.41 16.01 -10.88
CA ASN A 352 1.06 16.93 -9.93
C ASN A 352 1.91 16.19 -8.90
N SER A 353 1.42 15.06 -8.39
CA SER A 353 2.13 14.21 -7.42
C SER A 353 3.39 13.61 -8.01
N LEU A 354 3.31 13.07 -9.22
CA LEU A 354 4.45 12.52 -9.96
C LEU A 354 5.54 13.58 -10.15
N ASN A 355 5.18 14.78 -10.62
CA ASN A 355 6.13 15.88 -10.77
C ASN A 355 6.73 16.31 -9.42
N SER A 356 5.89 16.51 -8.40
CA SER A 356 6.35 16.92 -7.07
C SER A 356 7.37 15.94 -6.46
N LEU A 357 7.12 14.63 -6.60
CA LEU A 357 8.00 13.58 -6.13
C LEU A 357 9.27 13.50 -6.97
N TYR A 358 9.15 13.54 -8.29
CA TYR A 358 10.27 13.41 -9.20
C TYR A 358 11.22 14.62 -9.09
N ASP A 359 10.71 15.84 -9.14
CA ASP A 359 11.48 17.09 -8.97
C ASP A 359 12.25 17.10 -7.64
N ARG A 360 11.65 16.52 -6.60
CA ARG A 360 12.24 16.50 -5.26
C ARG A 360 13.38 15.51 -5.11
N TYR A 361 13.25 14.33 -5.70
CA TYR A 361 14.12 13.18 -5.39
C TYR A 361 14.97 12.71 -6.57
N GLN A 362 14.53 12.93 -7.81
CA GLN A 362 15.25 12.56 -9.04
C GLN A 362 15.67 11.07 -9.06
N ILE A 363 14.78 10.20 -8.59
CA ILE A 363 14.88 8.73 -8.70
C ILE A 363 13.62 8.19 -9.38
N PRO A 364 13.66 6.98 -9.97
CA PRO A 364 12.49 6.40 -10.61
C PRO A 364 11.30 6.30 -9.66
N LEU A 365 10.11 6.56 -10.18
CA LEU A 365 8.84 6.46 -9.46
C LEU A 365 8.11 5.15 -9.81
N PHE A 366 7.24 4.70 -8.92
CA PHE A 366 6.34 3.56 -9.19
C PHE A 366 4.98 3.81 -8.53
N ILE A 367 3.92 3.95 -9.32
CA ILE A 367 2.55 3.97 -8.79
C ILE A 367 2.18 2.52 -8.45
N VAL A 368 2.25 2.20 -7.17
CA VAL A 368 2.02 0.83 -6.68
C VAL A 368 0.62 0.61 -6.13
N GLU A 369 -0.17 1.68 -6.03
CA GLU A 369 -1.61 1.64 -5.81
C GLU A 369 -2.30 2.85 -6.43
N ASN A 370 -3.38 2.57 -7.15
CA ASN A 370 -4.42 3.53 -7.51
C ASN A 370 -5.70 2.73 -7.77
N GLY A 371 -6.86 3.26 -7.42
CA GLY A 371 -8.12 2.54 -7.59
C GLY A 371 -9.30 3.28 -7.00
N MET A 372 -10.51 2.83 -7.35
CA MET A 372 -11.74 3.41 -6.86
C MET A 372 -12.60 2.35 -6.18
N GLY A 373 -12.76 2.50 -4.87
CA GLY A 373 -13.69 1.70 -4.09
C GLY A 373 -15.11 2.16 -4.34
N ALA A 374 -15.97 1.27 -4.82
CA ALA A 374 -17.36 1.56 -5.14
C ALA A 374 -18.26 0.34 -4.87
N LEU A 375 -19.56 0.57 -4.77
CA LEU A 375 -20.55 -0.52 -4.79
C LEU A 375 -20.69 -1.06 -6.23
N ASP A 376 -20.62 -2.38 -6.38
CA ASP A 376 -20.96 -3.03 -7.65
C ASP A 376 -22.43 -3.47 -7.64
N THR A 377 -23.10 -3.29 -8.78
CA THR A 377 -24.42 -3.86 -9.04
C THR A 377 -24.27 -5.07 -9.95
N ILE A 378 -24.82 -6.21 -9.53
CA ILE A 378 -24.89 -7.42 -10.36
C ILE A 378 -26.18 -7.35 -11.17
N GLU A 379 -26.06 -7.34 -12.48
CA GLU A 379 -27.19 -7.33 -13.41
C GLU A 379 -27.92 -8.67 -13.42
N LYS A 380 -29.12 -8.70 -14.03
CA LYS A 380 -29.93 -9.93 -14.12
C LYS A 380 -29.24 -11.08 -14.86
N ASP A 381 -28.30 -10.77 -15.75
CA ASP A 381 -27.52 -11.76 -16.51
C ASP A 381 -26.20 -12.14 -15.81
N GLY A 382 -25.94 -11.60 -14.61
CA GLY A 382 -24.73 -11.84 -13.84
C GLY A 382 -23.55 -10.94 -14.19
N THR A 383 -23.71 -10.01 -15.14
CA THR A 383 -22.66 -9.04 -15.49
C THR A 383 -22.59 -7.90 -14.47
N ILE A 384 -21.44 -7.21 -14.43
CA ILE A 384 -21.23 -6.00 -13.62
C ILE A 384 -20.70 -4.91 -14.54
N ASN A 385 -21.52 -3.87 -14.73
CA ASN A 385 -21.19 -2.72 -15.57
C ASN A 385 -20.57 -1.61 -14.72
N ASP A 386 -19.25 -1.68 -14.53
CA ASP A 386 -18.49 -0.76 -13.69
C ASP A 386 -17.84 0.39 -14.48
N ASP A 387 -18.62 1.07 -15.32
CA ASP A 387 -18.16 2.19 -16.14
C ASP A 387 -17.56 3.33 -15.30
N TYR A 388 -18.06 3.54 -14.09
CA TYR A 388 -17.51 4.50 -13.13
C TYR A 388 -16.04 4.19 -12.79
N ARG A 389 -15.67 2.90 -12.69
CA ARG A 389 -14.32 2.45 -12.34
C ARG A 389 -13.39 2.60 -13.54
N ILE A 390 -13.90 2.26 -14.72
CA ILE A 390 -13.20 2.47 -15.98
C ILE A 390 -12.89 3.96 -16.16
N ASP A 391 -13.88 4.83 -16.01
CA ASP A 391 -13.72 6.28 -16.19
C ASP A 391 -12.68 6.86 -15.21
N TYR A 392 -12.77 6.52 -13.92
CA TYR A 392 -11.77 6.91 -12.92
C TYR A 392 -10.35 6.50 -13.35
N LEU A 393 -10.13 5.22 -13.67
CA LEU A 393 -8.81 4.71 -14.01
C LEU A 393 -8.30 5.28 -15.34
N ALA A 394 -9.17 5.42 -16.35
CA ALA A 394 -8.82 6.01 -17.63
C ALA A 394 -8.32 7.45 -17.48
N GLN A 395 -8.99 8.27 -16.67
CA GLN A 395 -8.56 9.65 -16.41
C GLN A 395 -7.20 9.71 -15.69
N HIS A 396 -6.96 8.84 -14.71
CA HIS A 396 -5.67 8.76 -14.01
C HIS A 396 -4.54 8.25 -14.93
N ILE A 397 -4.85 7.29 -15.81
CA ILE A 397 -3.88 6.80 -16.81
C ILE A 397 -3.53 7.90 -17.82
N LYS A 398 -4.49 8.73 -18.26
CA LYS A 398 -4.17 9.91 -19.08
C LYS A 398 -3.23 10.86 -18.35
N ALA A 399 -3.49 11.13 -17.07
CA ALA A 399 -2.66 12.03 -16.26
C ALA A 399 -1.24 11.51 -16.00
N LEU A 400 -1.07 10.21 -15.72
CA LEU A 400 0.28 9.62 -15.56
C LEU A 400 1.02 9.58 -16.90
N LYS A 401 0.33 9.34 -18.02
CA LYS A 401 0.93 9.44 -19.35
C LYS A 401 1.43 10.86 -19.58
N ASP A 402 0.61 11.87 -19.33
CA ASP A 402 1.05 13.25 -19.45
C ASP A 402 2.32 13.56 -18.63
N ALA A 403 2.40 13.06 -17.38
CA ALA A 403 3.60 13.21 -16.56
C ALA A 403 4.85 12.57 -17.18
N VAL A 404 4.73 11.39 -17.81
CA VAL A 404 5.85 10.71 -18.47
C VAL A 404 6.18 11.35 -19.81
N GLU A 405 5.16 11.59 -20.62
CA GLU A 405 5.31 11.95 -22.03
C GLU A 405 5.67 13.41 -22.23
N GLN A 406 5.08 14.30 -21.41
CA GLN A 406 5.24 15.75 -21.48
C GLN A 406 6.21 16.26 -20.41
N ASP A 407 6.15 15.73 -19.19
CA ASP A 407 6.95 16.24 -18.06
C ASP A 407 8.22 15.43 -17.78
N HIS A 408 8.45 14.35 -18.52
CA HIS A 408 9.67 13.52 -18.47
C HIS A 408 9.93 12.84 -17.11
N VAL A 409 8.87 12.53 -16.36
CA VAL A 409 8.97 11.73 -15.14
C VAL A 409 9.38 10.29 -15.48
N ASP A 410 10.41 9.75 -14.82
CA ASP A 410 10.79 8.33 -14.94
C ASP A 410 9.84 7.49 -14.08
N LEU A 411 8.89 6.83 -14.74
CA LEU A 411 7.89 5.96 -14.11
C LEU A 411 8.14 4.51 -14.52
N LEU A 412 8.32 3.63 -13.53
CA LEU A 412 8.57 2.20 -13.72
C LEU A 412 7.32 1.44 -14.16
N GLY A 413 6.16 1.80 -13.61
CA GLY A 413 4.92 1.07 -13.84
C GLY A 413 3.73 1.66 -13.10
N TYR A 414 2.61 0.94 -13.24
CA TYR A 414 1.32 1.28 -12.66
C TYR A 414 0.58 -0.02 -12.28
N THR A 415 0.35 -0.19 -10.97
CA THR A 415 -0.44 -1.33 -10.46
C THR A 415 -1.72 -0.87 -9.78
N VAL A 416 -2.85 -1.34 -10.29
CA VAL A 416 -4.18 -1.01 -9.75
C VAL A 416 -4.40 -1.75 -8.44
N TRP A 417 -4.87 -1.05 -7.42
CA TRP A 417 -5.15 -1.64 -6.11
C TRP A 417 -6.37 -2.55 -6.16
N GLY A 418 -6.24 -3.74 -5.56
CA GLY A 418 -7.30 -4.75 -5.54
C GLY A 418 -7.79 -5.07 -6.95
N PRO A 419 -6.93 -5.58 -7.86
CA PRO A 419 -7.33 -5.93 -9.24
C PRO A 419 -8.38 -7.04 -9.29
N ILE A 420 -8.55 -7.73 -8.18
CA ILE A 420 -9.63 -8.63 -7.82
C ILE A 420 -10.24 -8.11 -6.52
N ASP A 421 -11.53 -8.33 -6.31
CA ASP A 421 -12.16 -7.92 -5.06
C ASP A 421 -11.48 -8.57 -3.85
N ILE A 422 -11.14 -7.73 -2.88
CA ILE A 422 -10.46 -8.07 -1.63
C ILE A 422 -11.17 -7.39 -0.46
N ILE A 423 -10.86 -7.84 0.75
CA ILE A 423 -11.32 -7.18 1.97
C ILE A 423 -10.71 -5.78 2.06
N SER A 424 -11.51 -4.73 2.24
CA SER A 424 -10.98 -3.37 2.36
C SER A 424 -10.12 -3.18 3.63
N ALA A 425 -9.08 -2.36 3.57
CA ALA A 425 -8.18 -2.16 4.71
C ALA A 425 -8.88 -1.40 5.85
N GLY A 426 -9.40 -0.19 5.54
CA GLY A 426 -9.93 0.73 6.55
C GLY A 426 -11.18 0.24 7.26
N THR A 427 -12.08 -0.44 6.54
CA THR A 427 -13.38 -0.88 7.09
C THR A 427 -13.54 -2.40 7.15
N GLY A 428 -12.72 -3.19 6.45
CA GLY A 428 -12.92 -4.64 6.42
C GLY A 428 -14.13 -5.07 5.59
N GLU A 429 -14.59 -4.21 4.68
CA GLU A 429 -15.78 -4.40 3.84
C GLU A 429 -15.39 -5.15 2.55
N MET A 430 -16.20 -6.14 2.15
CA MET A 430 -16.22 -6.70 0.79
C MET A 430 -17.01 -5.81 -0.17
N ARG A 431 -18.06 -5.10 0.31
CA ARG A 431 -18.90 -4.27 -0.56
C ARG A 431 -18.17 -3.05 -1.13
N LYS A 432 -17.06 -2.61 -0.52
CA LYS A 432 -16.18 -1.58 -1.07
C LYS A 432 -15.24 -2.24 -2.10
N ARG A 433 -15.74 -2.42 -3.33
CA ARG A 433 -15.09 -3.22 -4.36
C ARG A 433 -14.16 -2.39 -5.23
N TYR A 434 -13.02 -2.98 -5.60
CA TYR A 434 -11.97 -2.38 -6.42
C TYR A 434 -11.70 -3.16 -7.71
N GLY A 435 -12.04 -4.45 -7.75
CA GLY A 435 -11.54 -5.39 -8.74
C GLY A 435 -12.02 -5.15 -10.15
N PHE A 436 -11.20 -5.61 -11.10
CA PHE A 436 -11.62 -6.03 -12.44
C PHE A 436 -12.29 -7.40 -12.40
N ILE A 437 -11.95 -8.19 -11.37
CA ILE A 437 -12.51 -9.52 -11.10
C ILE A 437 -13.37 -9.39 -9.84
N TYR A 438 -14.66 -9.71 -9.99
CA TYR A 438 -15.60 -9.81 -8.89
C TYR A 438 -15.38 -11.10 -8.11
N VAL A 439 -15.52 -11.04 -6.79
CA VAL A 439 -15.58 -12.22 -5.92
C VAL A 439 -16.95 -12.27 -5.24
N ASP A 440 -17.64 -13.39 -5.40
CA ASP A 440 -18.93 -13.67 -4.74
C ASP A 440 -18.74 -13.90 -3.24
N LYS A 441 -18.66 -12.78 -2.51
CA LYS A 441 -18.61 -12.70 -1.04
C LYS A 441 -19.20 -11.39 -0.56
N ASP A 442 -19.99 -11.40 0.50
CA ASP A 442 -20.52 -10.22 1.19
C ASP A 442 -19.76 -9.87 2.47
N ASP A 443 -20.18 -8.81 3.16
CA ASP A 443 -19.54 -8.32 4.40
C ASP A 443 -19.75 -9.26 5.59
N ASP A 444 -20.74 -10.15 5.54
CA ASP A 444 -21.05 -11.13 6.59
C ASP A 444 -20.34 -12.47 6.34
N GLY A 445 -19.60 -12.58 5.24
CA GLY A 445 -18.84 -13.77 4.86
C GLY A 445 -19.64 -14.80 4.05
N HIS A 446 -20.83 -14.47 3.58
CA HIS A 446 -21.60 -15.36 2.71
C HIS A 446 -21.21 -15.19 1.24
N GLY A 447 -21.21 -16.29 0.49
CA GLY A 447 -20.95 -16.31 -0.94
C GLY A 447 -20.20 -17.57 -1.37
N SER A 448 -20.15 -17.84 -2.66
CA SER A 448 -19.46 -19.01 -3.22
C SER A 448 -17.95 -18.81 -3.40
N LEU A 449 -17.45 -17.59 -3.17
CA LEU A 449 -16.11 -17.12 -3.51
C LEU A 449 -15.79 -17.18 -5.01
N ASN A 450 -16.72 -17.53 -5.89
CA ASN A 450 -16.45 -17.64 -7.32
C ASN A 450 -16.01 -16.30 -7.92
N ARG A 451 -15.08 -16.39 -8.87
CA ARG A 451 -14.58 -15.24 -9.61
C ARG A 451 -15.41 -15.03 -10.87
N SER A 452 -15.77 -13.79 -11.16
CA SER A 452 -16.36 -13.39 -12.45
C SER A 452 -15.74 -12.10 -12.96
N LYS A 453 -15.71 -11.93 -14.29
CA LYS A 453 -15.11 -10.76 -14.93
C LYS A 453 -16.11 -9.61 -14.93
N LYS A 454 -15.69 -8.43 -14.45
CA LYS A 454 -16.46 -7.19 -14.63
C LYS A 454 -16.19 -6.60 -16.02
N LYS A 455 -16.97 -5.60 -16.43
CA LYS A 455 -16.76 -4.91 -17.71
C LYS A 455 -15.34 -4.33 -17.82
N SER A 456 -14.82 -3.81 -16.72
CA SER A 456 -13.46 -3.26 -16.62
C SER A 456 -12.32 -4.26 -16.89
N PHE A 457 -12.57 -5.57 -16.83
CA PHE A 457 -11.58 -6.61 -17.13
C PHE A 457 -11.07 -6.54 -18.58
N GLU A 458 -11.98 -6.58 -19.55
CA GLU A 458 -11.61 -6.51 -20.97
C GLU A 458 -11.10 -5.12 -21.35
N TRP A 459 -11.58 -4.07 -20.69
CA TRP A 459 -11.03 -2.72 -20.86
C TRP A 459 -9.57 -2.65 -20.44
N PHE A 460 -9.21 -3.11 -19.23
CA PHE A 460 -7.82 -3.01 -18.76
C PHE A 460 -6.88 -3.92 -19.54
N LYS A 461 -7.37 -5.07 -20.00
CA LYS A 461 -6.66 -5.92 -20.97
C LYS A 461 -6.28 -5.17 -22.24
N LYS A 462 -7.19 -4.36 -22.79
CA LYS A 462 -6.94 -3.50 -23.96
C LYS A 462 -5.95 -2.37 -23.64
N VAL A 463 -6.05 -1.76 -22.46
CA VAL A 463 -5.07 -0.77 -21.98
C VAL A 463 -3.66 -1.37 -22.02
N ILE A 464 -3.47 -2.54 -21.42
CA ILE A 464 -2.15 -3.20 -21.36
C ILE A 464 -1.67 -3.60 -22.75
N ALA A 465 -2.54 -4.22 -23.57
CA ALA A 465 -2.19 -4.66 -24.92
C ALA A 465 -1.77 -3.50 -25.84
N THR A 466 -2.26 -2.28 -25.58
CA THR A 466 -1.92 -1.07 -26.33
C THR A 466 -0.86 -0.21 -25.63
N ASN A 467 -0.28 -0.68 -24.53
CA ASN A 467 0.63 0.08 -23.67
C ASN A 467 0.08 1.47 -23.30
N GLY A 468 -1.21 1.54 -22.94
CA GLY A 468 -1.89 2.78 -22.57
C GLY A 468 -2.29 3.70 -23.73
N GLU A 469 -2.14 3.29 -25.00
CA GLU A 469 -2.58 4.10 -26.15
C GLU A 469 -4.11 4.10 -26.31
N SER A 470 -4.81 3.07 -25.81
CA SER A 470 -6.28 3.02 -25.78
C SER A 470 -6.79 2.90 -24.35
N VAL A 471 -7.37 3.99 -23.85
CA VAL A 471 -7.93 4.09 -22.48
C VAL A 471 -9.41 4.50 -22.46
N GLU A 472 -9.98 4.89 -23.60
CA GLU A 472 -11.38 5.32 -23.70
C GLU A 472 -12.36 4.13 -23.63
N LEU A 473 -13.56 4.40 -23.11
CA LEU A 473 -14.70 3.48 -23.16
C LEU A 473 -15.21 3.34 -24.61
N GLU A 474 -15.39 2.11 -25.09
CA GLU A 474 -16.01 1.89 -26.40
C GLU A 474 -17.44 2.47 -26.42
N GLY A 475 -17.70 3.42 -27.32
CA GLY A 475 -18.99 4.11 -27.45
C GLY A 475 -19.02 5.53 -26.88
N SER A 476 -17.97 5.99 -26.22
CA SER A 476 -17.80 7.40 -25.82
C SER A 476 -17.23 8.24 -26.98
N TYR A 477 -18.03 8.45 -28.02
CA TYR A 477 -17.74 9.50 -29.00
C TYR A 477 -18.35 10.81 -28.46
N HIS A 478 -17.49 11.74 -28.05
CA HIS A 478 -17.88 13.12 -27.77
C HIS A 478 -18.32 13.86 -29.05
#